data_AF-A0A3C0FVH0-F1
#
_entry.id   AF-A0A3C0FVH0-F1
#
_cell.length_a   1.000
_cell.length_b   1.000
_cell.length_c   1.000
_cell.angle_alpha   90.00
_cell.angle_beta   90.00
_cell.angle_gamma   90.00
#
_symmetry.space_group_name_H-M   'P 1'
#
loop_
_entity.id
_entity.type
_entity.pdbx_description
1 polymer ?
#
loop_
_entity_poly.entity_id
_entity_poly.type
_entity_poly.pdbx_seq_one_letter_code
_entity_poly.pdbx_strand_id
1 'polypeptide(L)'
;MPNRFTPQIANALGLSETPDITTIGTDALPSYFAVIELAWAGIGMAAAMISNWRALETGSDAPITVDQRLASKWFNMTIRPQGWTLPNVWDPLAGDYQTRHGWIRIHTNAPHHRAAALSVLGDYETRDDLAMAVLDWQSDMLENEIVAASGCAATMHSLEEWQAHPQGISIATDPLICWDQHANTNVAPASIDPARPLRGIRVLDLTRILAGPVAGRFLAAYGADVLRIDPRGWDEGAAIPEVTLGKRCAGLDLRDREDRKLFEDLISGADILLHGYRPDALSELGYDARTLRAINPALIDVTLSAYGWTGPWAKRRGFD
;
A
#
# COMPACT_ATOMS: atom_id res chain seq x y z
N MET A 1 -27.89 4.09 -4.49
CA MET A 1 -27.72 2.70 -4.96
C MET A 1 -26.80 1.99 -3.97
N PRO A 2 -26.99 0.69 -3.71
CA PRO A 2 -26.04 -0.08 -2.91
C PRO A 2 -24.66 -0.06 -3.59
N ASN A 3 -23.60 -0.01 -2.79
CA ASN A 3 -22.24 0.04 -3.28
C ASN A 3 -21.80 -1.34 -3.78
N ARG A 4 -21.24 -1.37 -4.99
CA ARG A 4 -20.84 -2.62 -5.64
C ARG A 4 -19.67 -3.32 -4.96
N PHE A 5 -18.81 -2.58 -4.25
CA PHE A 5 -17.60 -3.08 -3.61
C PHE A 5 -17.83 -3.60 -2.20
N THR A 6 -18.76 -3.03 -1.43
CA THR A 6 -19.04 -3.46 -0.05
C THR A 6 -19.26 -4.99 0.08
N PRO A 7 -20.15 -5.65 -0.69
CA PRO A 7 -20.33 -7.09 -0.59
C PRO A 7 -19.09 -7.89 -1.06
N GLN A 8 -18.31 -7.36 -2.02
CA GLN A 8 -17.09 -8.00 -2.48
C GLN A 8 -16.00 -8.00 -1.40
N ILE A 9 -15.83 -6.86 -0.72
CA ILE A 9 -14.88 -6.73 0.38
C ILE A 9 -15.33 -7.60 1.57
N ALA A 10 -16.64 -7.60 1.90
CA ALA A 10 -17.19 -8.44 2.97
C ALA A 10 -16.91 -9.94 2.72
N ASN A 11 -17.16 -10.39 1.49
CA ASN A 11 -16.89 -11.76 1.08
C ASN A 11 -15.39 -12.08 1.11
N ALA A 12 -14.53 -11.17 0.66
CA ALA A 12 -13.08 -11.35 0.71
C ALA A 12 -12.54 -11.43 2.15
N LEU A 13 -13.18 -10.75 3.10
CA LEU A 13 -12.88 -10.84 4.54
C LEU A 13 -13.47 -12.10 5.20
N GLY A 14 -14.24 -12.91 4.48
CA GLY A 14 -14.90 -14.10 5.02
C GLY A 14 -16.06 -13.80 5.98
N LEU A 15 -16.68 -12.62 5.88
CA LEU A 15 -17.83 -12.26 6.72
C LEU A 15 -19.08 -13.04 6.30
N SER A 16 -19.85 -13.52 7.28
CA SER A 16 -21.11 -14.23 7.03
C SER A 16 -22.21 -13.32 6.50
N GLU A 17 -22.15 -12.03 6.84
CA GLU A 17 -23.10 -11.01 6.41
C GLU A 17 -22.36 -9.74 5.98
N THR A 18 -22.94 -9.01 5.04
CA THR A 18 -22.41 -7.70 4.64
C THR A 18 -22.85 -6.65 5.67
N PRO A 19 -21.91 -5.94 6.32
CA PRO A 19 -22.26 -4.90 7.29
C PRO A 19 -23.12 -3.80 6.67
N ASP A 20 -24.11 -3.32 7.43
CA ASP A 20 -24.90 -2.16 7.03
C ASP A 20 -24.08 -0.87 7.23
N ILE A 21 -23.80 -0.19 6.12
CA ILE A 21 -23.00 1.03 6.09
C ILE A 21 -23.88 2.15 5.54
N THR A 22 -24.24 3.07 6.42
CA THR A 22 -24.93 4.29 6.02
C THR A 22 -23.92 5.26 5.42
N THR A 23 -24.30 5.97 4.35
CA THR A 23 -23.49 7.07 3.81
C THR A 23 -24.21 8.39 3.91
N ILE A 24 -23.47 9.45 4.21
CA ILE A 24 -23.97 10.84 4.20
C ILE A 24 -23.11 11.70 3.28
N GLY A 25 -23.69 12.82 2.83
CA GLY A 25 -23.04 13.69 1.85
C GLY A 25 -22.85 13.01 0.48
N THR A 26 -22.34 13.77 -0.47
CA THR A 26 -22.02 13.29 -1.82
C THR A 26 -20.73 13.94 -2.28
N ASP A 27 -19.96 13.21 -3.07
CA ASP A 27 -18.78 13.72 -3.75
C ASP A 27 -18.45 12.82 -4.95
N ALA A 28 -17.62 13.33 -5.86
CA ALA A 28 -17.16 12.57 -7.01
C ALA A 28 -15.73 12.99 -7.38
N LEU A 29 -14.82 12.02 -7.42
CA LEU A 29 -13.48 12.24 -7.98
C LEU A 29 -13.55 12.05 -9.51
N PRO A 30 -12.90 12.91 -10.30
CA PRO A 30 -12.86 12.78 -11.75
C PRO A 30 -11.97 11.60 -12.14
N SER A 31 -12.55 10.41 -12.17
CA SER A 31 -11.86 9.16 -12.52
C SER A 31 -12.70 8.32 -13.46
N TYR A 32 -12.03 7.59 -14.34
CA TYR A 32 -12.67 6.57 -15.17
C TYR A 32 -13.18 5.39 -14.32
N PHE A 33 -12.54 5.16 -13.17
CA PHE A 33 -12.92 4.11 -12.23
C PHE A 33 -13.81 4.66 -11.10
N ALA A 34 -14.61 3.78 -10.49
CA ALA A 34 -15.50 4.11 -9.38
C ALA A 34 -14.73 4.31 -8.05
N VAL A 35 -13.71 5.19 -8.06
CA VAL A 35 -12.78 5.41 -6.95
C VAL A 35 -13.49 5.86 -5.69
N ILE A 36 -14.50 6.75 -5.80
CA ILE A 36 -15.24 7.21 -4.62
C ILE A 36 -16.05 6.08 -3.98
N GLU A 37 -16.69 5.23 -4.78
CA GLU A 37 -17.41 4.06 -4.29
C GLU A 37 -16.45 3.11 -3.57
N LEU A 38 -15.28 2.84 -4.16
CA LEU A 38 -14.25 2.00 -3.53
C LEU A 38 -13.75 2.62 -2.22
N ALA A 39 -13.51 3.94 -2.22
CA ALA A 39 -12.98 4.68 -1.08
C ALA A 39 -13.89 4.56 0.15
N TRP A 40 -15.18 4.88 0.00
CA TRP A 40 -16.08 4.81 1.14
C TRP A 40 -16.44 3.36 1.50
N ALA A 41 -16.45 2.41 0.55
CA ALA A 41 -16.60 0.99 0.88
C ALA A 41 -15.45 0.48 1.75
N GLY A 42 -14.20 0.81 1.39
CA GLY A 42 -13.03 0.45 2.17
C GLY A 42 -13.03 1.06 3.58
N ILE A 43 -13.30 2.37 3.67
CA ILE A 43 -13.41 3.07 4.97
C ILE A 43 -14.54 2.50 5.82
N GLY A 44 -15.72 2.28 5.22
CA GLY A 44 -16.88 1.74 5.91
C GLY A 44 -16.66 0.31 6.40
N MET A 45 -16.00 -0.53 5.60
CA MET A 45 -15.64 -1.88 6.01
C MET A 45 -14.63 -1.87 7.15
N ALA A 46 -13.59 -1.04 7.07
CA ALA A 46 -12.61 -0.91 8.14
C ALA A 46 -13.26 -0.42 9.44
N ALA A 47 -14.20 0.53 9.35
CA ALA A 47 -14.99 0.97 10.50
C ALA A 47 -15.90 -0.14 11.06
N ALA A 48 -16.52 -0.95 10.21
CA ALA A 48 -17.30 -2.11 10.64
C ALA A 48 -16.43 -3.12 11.40
N MET A 49 -15.21 -3.41 10.93
CA MET A 49 -14.29 -4.32 11.63
C MET A 49 -13.86 -3.79 12.99
N ILE A 50 -13.61 -2.47 13.11
CA ILE A 50 -13.36 -1.83 14.42
C ILE A 50 -14.58 -1.90 15.33
N SER A 51 -15.78 -1.73 14.79
CA SER A 51 -17.04 -1.82 15.53
C SER A 51 -17.26 -3.22 16.10
N ASN A 52 -17.07 -4.26 15.27
CA ASN A 52 -17.17 -5.66 15.69
C ASN A 52 -16.14 -5.99 16.77
N TRP A 53 -14.90 -5.52 16.62
CA TRP A 53 -13.85 -5.69 17.63
C TRP A 53 -14.25 -5.03 18.95
N ARG A 54 -14.73 -3.79 18.90
CA ARG A 54 -15.22 -3.05 20.07
C ARG A 54 -16.42 -3.75 20.74
N ALA A 55 -17.29 -4.39 19.97
CA ALA A 55 -18.47 -5.09 20.47
C ALA A 55 -18.12 -6.31 21.34
N LEU A 56 -16.91 -6.87 21.23
CA LEU A 56 -16.44 -7.92 22.14
C LEU A 56 -16.40 -7.46 23.60
N GLU A 57 -16.20 -6.16 23.85
CA GLU A 57 -16.27 -5.55 25.19
C GLU A 57 -17.64 -4.94 25.47
N THR A 58 -18.24 -4.24 24.50
CA THR A 58 -19.48 -3.48 24.73
C THR A 58 -20.76 -4.30 24.58
N GLY A 59 -20.69 -5.51 24.02
CA GLY A 59 -21.83 -6.39 23.75
C GLY A 59 -22.73 -5.93 22.59
N SER A 60 -22.35 -4.90 21.84
CA SER A 60 -23.13 -4.40 20.70
C SER A 60 -22.27 -3.63 19.69
N ASP A 61 -22.62 -3.80 18.42
CA ASP A 61 -22.01 -3.07 17.31
C ASP A 61 -22.51 -1.61 17.29
N ALA A 62 -21.60 -0.69 17.02
CA ALA A 62 -21.94 0.69 16.69
C ALA A 62 -22.39 0.80 15.22
N PRO A 63 -23.41 1.64 14.92
CA PRO A 63 -23.81 1.90 13.54
C PRO A 63 -22.68 2.59 12.77
N ILE A 64 -22.50 2.19 11.51
CA ILE A 64 -21.45 2.73 10.64
C ILE A 64 -22.03 3.82 9.74
N THR A 65 -21.45 5.01 9.81
CA THR A 65 -21.76 6.12 8.90
C THR A 65 -20.49 6.64 8.25
N VAL A 66 -20.46 6.69 6.91
CA VAL A 66 -19.36 7.26 6.13
C VAL A 66 -19.80 8.55 5.45
N ASP A 67 -19.12 9.66 5.75
CA ASP A 67 -19.26 10.90 4.98
C ASP A 67 -18.45 10.78 3.69
N GLN A 68 -19.14 10.74 2.54
CA GLN A 68 -18.50 10.55 1.23
C GLN A 68 -17.54 11.69 0.88
N ARG A 69 -17.85 12.93 1.28
CA ARG A 69 -17.00 14.09 1.04
C ARG A 69 -15.74 14.05 1.91
N LEU A 70 -15.82 13.53 3.12
CA LEU A 70 -14.62 13.29 3.93
C LEU A 70 -13.81 12.13 3.38
N ALA A 71 -14.45 11.03 2.98
CA ALA A 71 -13.78 9.90 2.34
C ALA A 71 -12.95 10.33 1.12
N SER A 72 -13.52 11.13 0.20
CA SER A 72 -12.76 11.69 -0.94
C SER A 72 -11.53 12.48 -0.53
N LYS A 73 -11.64 13.28 0.54
CA LYS A 73 -10.52 14.10 1.02
C LYS A 73 -9.40 13.25 1.59
N TRP A 74 -9.71 12.11 2.19
CA TRP A 74 -8.71 11.12 2.65
C TRP A 74 -8.04 10.35 1.51
N PHE A 75 -8.62 10.38 0.30
CA PHE A 75 -8.01 9.90 -0.95
C PHE A 75 -7.19 10.99 -1.67
N ASN A 76 -6.96 12.11 -1.00
CA ASN A 76 -6.03 13.17 -1.39
C ASN A 76 -5.06 13.41 -0.22
N MET A 77 -4.09 14.31 -0.38
CA MET A 77 -3.24 14.75 0.73
C MET A 77 -4.11 15.42 1.81
N THR A 78 -4.05 14.92 3.04
CA THR A 78 -4.91 15.37 4.15
C THR A 78 -4.25 16.44 5.01
N ILE A 79 -2.93 16.52 4.97
CA ILE A 79 -2.16 17.51 5.73
C ILE A 79 -2.07 18.83 4.97
N ARG A 80 -2.18 19.93 5.71
CA ARG A 80 -1.99 21.29 5.19
C ARG A 80 -0.86 21.95 5.99
N PRO A 81 0.29 22.23 5.36
CA PRO A 81 1.41 22.85 6.05
C PRO A 81 1.04 24.27 6.48
N GLN A 82 1.38 24.63 7.71
CA GLN A 82 1.23 26.00 8.23
C GLN A 82 2.61 26.56 8.53
N GLY A 83 2.99 27.65 7.84
CA GLY A 83 4.29 28.30 8.03
C GLY A 83 5.46 27.62 7.31
N TRP A 84 5.20 26.62 6.46
CA TRP A 84 6.20 25.97 5.60
C TRP A 84 5.55 25.50 4.29
N THR A 85 6.37 25.14 3.31
CA THR A 85 5.93 24.61 2.01
C THR A 85 6.28 23.14 1.90
N LEU A 86 5.34 22.31 1.45
CA LEU A 86 5.65 20.95 1.06
C LEU A 86 6.67 20.96 -0.10
N PRO A 87 7.73 20.15 -0.06
CA PRO A 87 8.60 19.93 -1.20
C PRO A 87 7.80 19.49 -2.43
N ASN A 88 8.34 19.71 -3.63
CA ASN A 88 7.71 19.18 -4.83
C ASN A 88 7.70 17.64 -4.77
N VAL A 89 6.53 17.05 -4.98
CA VAL A 89 6.33 15.59 -4.91
C VAL A 89 6.75 14.92 -6.22
N TRP A 90 6.78 15.68 -7.32
CA TRP A 90 6.97 15.18 -8.66
C TRP A 90 8.31 15.62 -9.24
N ASP A 91 9.13 14.64 -9.61
CA ASP A 91 10.31 14.86 -10.42
C ASP A 91 9.89 15.39 -11.82
N PRO A 92 10.62 16.35 -12.43
CA PRO A 92 10.22 16.94 -13.71
C PRO A 92 10.11 15.95 -14.87
N LEU A 93 10.76 14.79 -14.79
CA LEU A 93 10.71 13.74 -15.80
C LEU A 93 9.66 12.66 -15.50
N ALA A 94 8.96 12.73 -14.37
CA ALA A 94 7.93 11.76 -14.05
C ALA A 94 6.67 12.05 -14.86
N GLY A 95 6.08 11.03 -15.48
CA GLY A 95 4.79 11.15 -16.13
C GLY A 95 4.61 10.27 -17.36
N ASP A 96 3.62 10.64 -18.16
CA ASP A 96 3.17 9.89 -19.33
C ASP A 96 3.82 10.45 -20.59
N TYR A 97 4.34 9.54 -21.42
CA TYR A 97 5.05 9.83 -22.66
C TYR A 97 4.44 9.06 -23.82
N GLN A 98 4.29 9.75 -24.96
CA GLN A 98 3.91 9.12 -26.20
C GLN A 98 5.11 8.34 -26.76
N THR A 99 4.88 7.10 -27.14
CA THR A 99 5.87 6.25 -27.81
C THR A 99 5.50 6.12 -29.30
N ARG A 100 6.23 5.30 -30.07
CA ARG A 100 5.89 5.05 -31.48
C ARG A 100 4.46 4.51 -31.61
N HIS A 101 4.07 3.64 -30.70
CA HIS A 101 2.74 3.04 -30.62
C HIS A 101 2.30 2.96 -29.15
N GLY A 102 1.29 3.76 -28.78
CA GLY A 102 0.77 3.80 -27.42
C GLY A 102 1.55 4.75 -26.51
N TRP A 103 1.34 4.58 -25.20
CA TRP A 103 1.86 5.46 -24.17
C TRP A 103 2.57 4.66 -23.09
N ILE A 104 3.51 5.29 -22.41
CA ILE A 104 4.24 4.72 -21.27
C ILE A 104 4.27 5.73 -20.12
N ARG A 105 4.03 5.25 -18.90
CA ARG A 105 4.30 6.00 -17.67
C ARG A 105 5.71 5.68 -17.20
N ILE A 106 6.53 6.72 -17.02
CA ILE A 106 7.89 6.61 -16.46
C ILE A 106 7.91 7.25 -15.08
N HIS A 107 8.32 6.49 -14.06
CA HIS A 107 8.36 6.97 -12.68
C HIS A 107 9.79 7.35 -12.26
N THR A 108 10.05 8.65 -12.10
CA THR A 108 11.38 9.18 -11.70
C THR A 108 11.39 9.89 -10.34
N ASN A 109 10.29 9.87 -9.58
CA ASN A 109 10.21 10.57 -8.27
C ASN A 109 11.22 10.04 -7.24
N ALA A 110 11.68 8.78 -7.39
CA ALA A 110 12.75 8.23 -6.57
C ALA A 110 14.10 8.37 -7.31
N PRO A 111 15.16 8.89 -6.67
CA PRO A 111 16.44 9.14 -7.34
C PRO A 111 17.03 7.92 -8.05
N HIS A 112 16.88 6.73 -7.47
CA HIS A 112 17.35 5.48 -8.08
C HIS A 112 16.50 5.05 -9.28
N HIS A 113 15.20 5.31 -9.30
CA HIS A 113 14.38 5.07 -10.49
C HIS A 113 14.68 6.09 -11.60
N ARG A 114 14.94 7.36 -11.26
CA ARG A 114 15.42 8.36 -12.21
C ARG A 114 16.73 7.91 -12.86
N ALA A 115 17.72 7.53 -12.06
CA ALA A 115 19.01 7.06 -12.56
C ALA A 115 18.86 5.84 -13.49
N ALA A 116 18.01 4.87 -13.11
CA ALA A 116 17.73 3.70 -13.95
C ALA A 116 17.08 4.08 -15.29
N ALA A 117 16.07 4.96 -15.29
CA ALA A 117 15.41 5.41 -16.51
C ALA A 117 16.39 6.16 -17.45
N LEU A 118 17.21 7.07 -16.91
CA LEU A 118 18.20 7.82 -17.69
C LEU A 118 19.35 6.94 -18.20
N SER A 119 19.68 5.84 -17.51
CA SER A 119 20.67 4.88 -18.02
C SER A 119 20.22 4.17 -19.31
N VAL A 120 18.90 4.09 -19.55
CA VAL A 120 18.31 3.50 -20.76
C VAL A 120 18.07 4.57 -21.82
N LEU A 121 17.53 5.71 -21.43
CA LEU A 121 17.06 6.75 -22.35
C LEU A 121 18.16 7.74 -22.76
N GLY A 122 19.17 7.94 -21.90
CA GLY A 122 20.13 9.04 -21.99
C GLY A 122 19.86 10.13 -20.96
N ASP A 123 20.76 11.12 -20.88
CA ASP A 123 20.66 12.22 -19.92
C ASP A 123 19.80 13.37 -20.47
N TYR A 124 18.72 13.67 -19.76
CA TYR A 124 17.80 14.76 -20.08
C TYR A 124 17.44 15.55 -18.82
N GLU A 125 17.30 16.88 -18.97
CA GLU A 125 16.89 17.77 -17.89
C GLU A 125 15.41 18.16 -17.98
N THR A 126 14.84 18.15 -19.18
CA THR A 126 13.47 18.58 -19.44
C THR A 126 12.59 17.42 -19.93
N ARG A 127 11.29 17.53 -19.62
CA ARG A 127 10.28 16.58 -20.08
C ARG A 127 10.16 16.55 -21.61
N ASP A 128 10.28 17.71 -22.25
CA ASP A 128 10.10 17.82 -23.71
C ASP A 128 11.24 17.12 -24.46
N ASP A 129 12.49 17.28 -24.00
CA ASP A 129 13.63 16.60 -24.62
C ASP A 129 13.55 15.08 -24.42
N LEU A 130 13.15 14.64 -23.22
CA LEU A 130 12.93 13.22 -22.94
C LEU A 130 11.78 12.66 -23.81
N ALA A 131 10.70 13.42 -24.00
CA ALA A 131 9.57 13.00 -24.82
C ALA A 131 9.99 12.74 -26.28
N MET A 132 10.87 13.58 -26.84
CA MET A 132 11.41 13.36 -28.19
C MET A 132 12.20 12.05 -28.28
N ALA A 133 12.96 11.70 -27.25
CA ALA A 133 13.70 10.44 -27.20
C ALA A 133 12.79 9.21 -27.10
N VAL A 134 11.64 9.34 -26.43
CA VAL A 134 10.69 8.24 -26.20
C VAL A 134 9.84 7.94 -27.45
N LEU A 135 9.64 8.90 -28.36
CA LEU A 135 8.79 8.74 -29.56
C LEU A 135 9.20 7.59 -30.48
N ASP A 136 10.50 7.25 -30.53
CA ASP A 136 10.99 6.18 -31.41
C ASP A 136 10.87 4.78 -30.78
N TRP A 137 10.59 4.68 -29.49
CA TRP A 137 10.48 3.42 -28.77
C TRP A 137 9.15 2.71 -29.02
N GLN A 138 9.18 1.38 -28.90
CA GLN A 138 7.98 0.60 -28.62
C GLN A 138 7.77 0.58 -27.10
N SER A 139 6.55 0.83 -26.62
CA SER A 139 6.26 0.98 -25.18
C SER A 139 6.69 -0.25 -24.36
N ASP A 140 6.31 -1.45 -24.79
CA ASP A 140 6.63 -2.69 -24.06
C ASP A 140 8.13 -2.96 -24.02
N MET A 141 8.85 -2.62 -25.11
CA MET A 141 10.31 -2.76 -25.15
C MET A 141 10.96 -1.78 -24.18
N LEU A 142 10.54 -0.52 -24.18
CA LEU A 142 11.10 0.49 -23.28
C LEU A 142 10.78 0.17 -21.81
N GLU A 143 9.56 -0.28 -21.52
CA GLU A 143 9.19 -0.76 -20.19
C GLU A 143 10.12 -1.87 -19.73
N ASN A 144 10.34 -2.89 -20.55
CA ASN A 144 11.20 -4.01 -20.22
C ASN A 144 12.66 -3.59 -19.98
N GLU A 145 13.21 -2.67 -20.79
CA GLU A 145 14.57 -2.15 -20.62
C GLU A 145 14.70 -1.34 -19.30
N ILE A 146 13.75 -0.44 -19.00
CA ILE A 146 13.77 0.34 -17.76
C ILE A 146 13.63 -0.59 -16.55
N VAL A 147 12.73 -1.57 -16.59
CA VAL A 147 12.54 -2.54 -15.50
C VAL A 147 13.80 -3.41 -15.34
N ALA A 148 14.44 -3.85 -16.43
CA ALA A 148 15.71 -4.59 -16.39
C ALA A 148 16.85 -3.77 -15.76
N ALA A 149 16.86 -2.45 -16.00
CA ALA A 149 17.75 -1.50 -15.33
C ALA A 149 17.37 -1.20 -13.86
N SER A 150 16.44 -1.95 -13.27
CA SER A 150 15.89 -1.74 -11.91
C SER A 150 15.13 -0.42 -11.72
N GLY A 151 14.65 0.19 -12.81
CA GLY A 151 13.75 1.32 -12.81
C GLY A 151 12.28 0.92 -12.64
N CYS A 152 11.39 1.89 -12.81
CA CYS A 152 9.95 1.71 -12.74
C CYS A 152 9.29 2.46 -13.91
N ALA A 153 8.66 1.70 -14.80
CA ALA A 153 7.85 2.20 -15.89
C ALA A 153 6.73 1.19 -16.18
N ALA A 154 5.66 1.64 -16.83
CA ALA A 154 4.55 0.79 -17.21
C ALA A 154 3.93 1.28 -18.53
N THR A 155 3.76 0.36 -19.48
CA THR A 155 2.98 0.61 -20.70
C THR A 155 1.52 0.84 -20.32
N MET A 156 0.92 1.85 -20.95
CA MET A 156 -0.48 2.17 -20.75
C MET A 156 -1.33 1.33 -21.73
N HIS A 157 -1.99 0.33 -21.20
CA HIS A 157 -2.92 -0.51 -21.94
C HIS A 157 -4.34 0.04 -21.86
N SER A 158 -5.10 -0.10 -22.96
CA SER A 158 -6.56 -0.01 -22.91
C SER A 158 -7.15 -1.13 -22.03
N LEU A 159 -8.43 -1.01 -21.67
CA LEU A 159 -9.09 -2.06 -20.88
C LEU A 159 -9.13 -3.41 -21.60
N GLU A 160 -9.34 -3.43 -22.92
CA GLU A 160 -9.38 -4.65 -23.72
C GLU A 160 -7.99 -5.31 -23.77
N GLU A 161 -6.94 -4.50 -24.02
CA GLU A 161 -5.56 -4.98 -23.99
C GLU A 161 -5.18 -5.52 -22.61
N TRP A 162 -5.56 -4.83 -21.52
CA TRP A 162 -5.29 -5.29 -20.16
C TRP A 162 -6.00 -6.60 -19.84
N GLN A 163 -7.27 -6.75 -20.23
CA GLN A 163 -8.03 -7.99 -20.04
C GLN A 163 -7.43 -9.18 -20.81
N ALA A 164 -6.79 -8.92 -21.94
CA ALA A 164 -6.07 -9.94 -22.72
C ALA A 164 -4.61 -10.13 -22.28
N HIS A 165 -4.04 -9.17 -21.54
CA HIS A 165 -2.64 -9.22 -21.11
C HIS A 165 -2.42 -10.36 -20.10
N PRO A 166 -1.30 -11.12 -20.17
CA PRO A 166 -1.06 -12.24 -19.28
C PRO A 166 -1.12 -11.89 -17.78
N GLN A 167 -0.64 -10.70 -17.40
CA GLN A 167 -0.78 -10.23 -16.00
C GLN A 167 -2.23 -9.90 -15.65
N GLY A 168 -2.98 -9.26 -16.56
CA GLY A 168 -4.37 -8.89 -16.32
C GLY A 168 -5.27 -10.11 -16.16
N ILE A 169 -5.04 -11.16 -16.96
CA ILE A 169 -5.70 -12.46 -16.81
C ILE A 169 -5.37 -13.08 -15.44
N SER A 170 -4.10 -13.06 -15.04
CA SER A 170 -3.65 -13.62 -13.75
C SER A 170 -4.36 -12.95 -12.57
N ILE A 171 -4.29 -11.61 -12.49
CA ILE A 171 -4.86 -10.86 -11.36
C ILE A 171 -6.39 -10.89 -11.33
N ALA A 172 -7.05 -11.05 -12.50
CA ALA A 172 -8.50 -11.19 -12.56
C ALA A 172 -9.01 -12.49 -11.91
N THR A 173 -8.13 -13.50 -11.77
CA THR A 173 -8.45 -14.77 -11.10
C THR A 173 -8.00 -14.83 -9.64
N ASP A 174 -7.12 -13.93 -9.21
CA ASP A 174 -6.66 -13.84 -7.83
C ASP A 174 -7.80 -13.33 -6.92
N PRO A 175 -7.93 -13.86 -5.69
CA PRO A 175 -8.89 -13.30 -4.74
C PRO A 175 -8.45 -11.90 -4.29
N LEU A 176 -9.41 -11.05 -3.94
CA LEU A 176 -9.13 -9.70 -3.43
C LEU A 176 -8.25 -9.72 -2.15
N ILE A 177 -8.43 -10.75 -1.31
CA ILE A 177 -7.62 -11.01 -0.11
C ILE A 177 -7.22 -12.49 -0.14
N CYS A 178 -5.92 -12.74 -0.07
CA CYS A 178 -5.38 -14.09 0.13
C CYS A 178 -5.25 -14.35 1.63
N TRP A 179 -5.89 -15.41 2.12
CA TRP A 179 -5.76 -15.86 3.51
C TRP A 179 -4.86 -17.09 3.58
N ASP A 180 -3.82 -17.01 4.42
CA ASP A 180 -3.03 -18.17 4.83
C ASP A 180 -3.21 -18.36 6.35
N GLN A 181 -3.84 -19.48 6.73
CA GLN A 181 -4.07 -19.81 8.12
C GLN A 181 -2.99 -20.79 8.59
N HIS A 182 -2.38 -20.48 9.72
CA HIS A 182 -1.41 -21.34 10.37
C HIS A 182 -1.98 -21.96 11.63
N ALA A 183 -1.19 -22.83 12.28
CA ALA A 183 -1.61 -23.51 13.51
C ALA A 183 -2.08 -22.51 14.57
N ASN A 184 -3.17 -22.86 15.26
CA ASN A 184 -3.69 -22.08 16.37
C ASN A 184 -2.63 -21.91 17.44
N THR A 185 -2.49 -20.69 17.95
CA THR A 185 -1.64 -20.36 19.08
C THR A 185 -2.48 -19.72 20.16
N ASN A 186 -2.09 -19.93 21.42
CA ASN A 186 -2.73 -19.28 22.55
C ASN A 186 -2.20 -17.85 22.66
N VAL A 187 -3.04 -16.88 22.34
CA VAL A 187 -2.75 -15.46 22.56
C VAL A 187 -3.52 -15.01 23.78
N ALA A 188 -2.89 -14.19 24.63
CA ALA A 188 -3.61 -13.56 25.74
C ALA A 188 -4.72 -12.67 25.17
N PRO A 189 -5.95 -12.70 25.72
CA PRO A 189 -7.01 -11.79 25.30
C PRO A 189 -6.55 -10.34 25.46
N ALA A 190 -6.66 -9.55 24.39
CA ALA A 190 -6.41 -8.12 24.48
C ALA A 190 -7.51 -7.45 25.31
N SER A 191 -7.14 -6.58 26.25
CA SER A 191 -8.12 -5.68 26.87
C SER A 191 -8.54 -4.63 25.86
N ILE A 192 -9.84 -4.52 25.63
CA ILE A 192 -10.40 -3.61 24.63
C ILE A 192 -10.89 -2.35 25.35
N ASP A 193 -10.32 -1.19 25.00
CA ASP A 193 -10.85 0.11 25.40
C ASP A 193 -11.84 0.60 24.33
N PRO A 194 -13.15 0.71 24.61
CA PRO A 194 -14.10 1.14 23.60
C PRO A 194 -13.84 2.52 22.99
N ALA A 195 -13.08 3.39 23.66
CA ALA A 195 -12.67 4.70 23.15
C ALA A 195 -11.41 4.65 22.27
N ARG A 196 -10.56 3.63 22.46
CA ARG A 196 -9.35 3.35 21.69
C ARG A 196 -9.24 1.84 21.45
N PRO A 197 -10.05 1.27 20.54
CA PRO A 197 -10.24 -0.18 20.46
C PRO A 197 -8.97 -0.97 20.16
N LEU A 198 -7.97 -0.34 19.52
CA LEU A 198 -6.69 -0.98 19.20
C LEU A 198 -5.58 -0.65 20.23
N ARG A 199 -5.90 0.00 21.35
CA ARG A 199 -4.93 0.29 22.40
C ARG A 199 -4.30 -1.00 22.91
N GLY A 200 -2.97 -1.05 22.89
CA GLY A 200 -2.19 -2.22 23.31
C GLY A 200 -1.77 -3.13 22.16
N ILE A 201 -2.37 -2.98 20.97
CA ILE A 201 -1.93 -3.68 19.75
C ILE A 201 -0.66 -3.02 19.23
N ARG A 202 0.39 -3.83 19.01
CA ARG A 202 1.69 -3.39 18.50
C ARG A 202 1.82 -3.76 17.03
N VAL A 203 2.10 -2.75 16.20
CA VAL A 203 2.24 -2.90 14.76
C VAL A 203 3.65 -2.52 14.36
N LEU A 204 4.37 -3.45 13.73
CA LEU A 204 5.62 -3.16 13.07
C LEU A 204 5.35 -2.88 11.59
N ASP A 205 5.59 -1.66 11.16
CA ASP A 205 5.25 -1.17 9.81
C ASP A 205 6.51 -1.00 8.96
N LEU A 206 6.69 -1.88 7.98
CA LEU A 206 7.78 -1.86 7.01
C LEU A 206 7.38 -1.22 5.68
N THR A 207 6.16 -0.70 5.59
CA THR A 207 5.59 -0.17 4.36
C THR A 207 6.11 1.23 4.06
N ARG A 208 6.02 1.61 2.78
CA ARG A 208 6.56 2.87 2.25
C ARG A 208 5.56 3.50 1.28
N ILE A 209 5.78 4.77 0.99
CA ILE A 209 5.01 5.57 0.03
C ILE A 209 3.57 5.84 0.45
N LEU A 210 2.55 5.03 0.09
CA LEU A 210 1.15 5.41 0.33
C LEU A 210 0.26 4.26 0.80
N ALA A 211 0.07 3.22 -0.03
CA ALA A 211 -0.93 2.17 0.23
C ALA A 211 -0.78 1.52 1.61
N GLY A 212 0.42 1.02 1.93
CA GLY A 212 0.72 0.44 3.23
C GLY A 212 0.74 1.45 4.38
N PRO A 213 1.41 2.61 4.24
CA PRO A 213 1.46 3.56 5.34
C PRO A 213 0.09 4.12 5.73
N VAL A 214 -0.85 4.23 4.78
CA VAL A 214 -2.24 4.62 5.08
C VAL A 214 -2.92 3.59 6.00
N ALA A 215 -2.68 2.29 5.81
CA ALA A 215 -3.18 1.24 6.70
C ALA A 215 -2.60 1.37 8.12
N GLY A 216 -1.28 1.55 8.24
CA GLY A 216 -0.66 1.77 9.56
C GLY A 216 -1.20 3.03 10.26
N ARG A 217 -1.45 4.11 9.51
CA ARG A 217 -2.02 5.34 10.07
C ARG A 217 -3.45 5.13 10.57
N PHE A 218 -4.25 4.36 9.83
CA PHE A 218 -5.60 3.98 10.25
C PHE A 218 -5.55 3.24 11.59
N LEU A 219 -4.66 2.26 11.75
CA LEU A 219 -4.51 1.52 13.01
C LEU A 219 -4.09 2.45 14.17
N ALA A 220 -3.12 3.34 13.92
CA ALA A 220 -2.68 4.33 14.90
C ALA A 220 -3.81 5.27 15.36
N ALA A 221 -4.70 5.68 14.44
CA ALA A 221 -5.85 6.53 14.76
C ALA A 221 -6.79 5.89 15.79
N TYR A 222 -6.93 4.56 15.78
CA TYR A 222 -7.72 3.79 16.75
C TYR A 222 -6.94 3.31 17.98
N GLY A 223 -5.69 3.76 18.13
CA GLY A 223 -4.90 3.59 19.36
C GLY A 223 -3.81 2.52 19.30
N ALA A 224 -3.59 1.87 18.15
CA ALA A 224 -2.49 0.93 18.00
C ALA A 224 -1.12 1.63 18.18
N ASP A 225 -0.17 0.94 18.78
CA ASP A 225 1.22 1.37 18.85
C ASP A 225 1.94 0.97 17.57
N VAL A 226 2.02 1.91 16.63
CA VAL A 226 2.59 1.68 15.30
C VAL A 226 4.02 2.21 15.26
N LEU A 227 4.99 1.29 15.10
CA LEU A 227 6.39 1.59 14.87
C LEU A 227 6.73 1.33 13.40
N ARG A 228 6.96 2.40 12.65
CA ARG A 228 7.46 2.35 11.29
C ARG A 228 8.99 2.17 11.29
N ILE A 229 9.48 1.18 10.55
CA ILE A 229 10.91 0.95 10.33
C ILE A 229 11.26 1.20 8.88
N ASP A 230 12.20 2.12 8.67
CA ASP A 230 12.77 2.41 7.36
C ASP A 230 14.28 2.12 7.32
N PRO A 231 14.88 2.00 6.13
CA PRO A 231 16.33 2.06 5.99
C PRO A 231 16.88 3.37 6.53
N ARG A 232 18.10 3.35 7.07
CA ARG A 232 18.78 4.55 7.53
C ARG A 232 18.92 5.56 6.38
N GLY A 233 18.48 6.80 6.61
CA GLY A 233 18.51 7.86 5.60
C GLY A 233 17.41 7.78 4.53
N TRP A 234 16.41 6.91 4.71
CA TRP A 234 15.22 6.90 3.86
C TRP A 234 14.45 8.21 4.00
N ASP A 235 14.06 8.79 2.87
CA ASP A 235 13.30 10.04 2.80
C ASP A 235 12.23 9.91 1.72
N GLU A 236 10.99 10.22 2.09
CA GLU A 236 9.82 10.25 1.20
C GLU A 236 9.34 11.69 0.96
N GLY A 237 10.18 12.68 1.29
CA GLY A 237 9.97 14.10 1.04
C GLY A 237 8.59 14.57 1.49
N ALA A 238 7.80 15.05 0.53
CA ALA A 238 6.47 15.59 0.79
C ALA A 238 5.43 14.57 1.29
N ALA A 239 5.69 13.27 1.15
CA ALA A 239 4.80 12.22 1.67
C ALA A 239 4.98 11.99 3.18
N ILE A 240 6.17 12.27 3.75
CA ILE A 240 6.51 11.97 5.15
C ILE A 240 5.43 12.42 6.16
N PRO A 241 4.92 13.67 6.11
CA PRO A 241 3.88 14.09 7.04
C PRO A 241 2.63 13.19 6.97
N GLU A 242 2.21 12.82 5.76
CA GLU A 242 0.97 12.08 5.51
C GLU A 242 1.06 10.63 6.02
N VAL A 243 2.23 10.03 5.85
CA VAL A 243 2.47 8.58 6.02
C VAL A 243 2.99 8.21 7.42
N THR A 244 3.42 9.20 8.20
CA THR A 244 3.95 9.03 9.57
C THR A 244 2.98 9.49 10.66
N LEU A 245 1.86 10.13 10.30
CA LEU A 245 0.90 10.66 11.27
C LEU A 245 0.43 9.57 12.26
N GLY A 246 0.61 9.82 13.56
CA GLY A 246 0.25 8.89 14.63
C GLY A 246 1.22 7.74 14.86
N LYS A 247 2.32 7.64 14.09
CA LYS A 247 3.31 6.58 14.19
C LYS A 247 4.60 7.06 14.85
N ARG A 248 5.33 6.12 15.46
CA ARG A 248 6.75 6.29 15.79
C ARG A 248 7.58 5.79 14.61
N CYS A 249 8.72 6.40 14.36
CA CYS A 249 9.60 6.01 13.25
C CYS A 249 11.01 5.71 13.78
N ALA A 250 11.65 4.67 13.25
CA ALA A 250 13.05 4.35 13.51
C ALA A 250 13.73 3.82 12.24
N GLY A 251 15.06 3.91 12.21
CA GLY A 251 15.87 3.45 11.08
C GLY A 251 16.66 2.20 11.43
N LEU A 252 16.52 1.13 10.65
CA LEU A 252 17.32 -0.10 10.77
C LEU A 252 17.88 -0.51 9.39
N ASP A 253 19.11 -1.04 9.38
CA ASP A 253 19.67 -1.75 8.24
C ASP A 253 19.68 -3.26 8.52
N LEU A 254 18.75 -4.00 7.91
CA LEU A 254 18.62 -5.45 8.12
C LEU A 254 19.76 -6.29 7.50
N ARG A 255 20.78 -5.64 6.92
CA ARG A 255 22.06 -6.26 6.52
C ARG A 255 23.08 -6.22 7.65
N ASP A 256 22.91 -5.32 8.61
CA ASP A 256 23.74 -5.25 9.80
C ASP A 256 23.26 -6.23 10.87
N ARG A 257 24.20 -6.88 11.56
CA ARG A 257 23.87 -7.94 12.51
C ARG A 257 23.21 -7.41 13.79
N GLU A 258 23.58 -6.22 14.26
CA GLU A 258 23.00 -5.63 15.47
C GLU A 258 21.58 -5.13 15.20
N ASP A 259 21.38 -4.47 14.06
CA ASP A 259 20.05 -4.02 13.63
C ASP A 259 19.10 -5.20 13.35
N ARG A 260 19.60 -6.32 12.82
CA ARG A 260 18.81 -7.56 12.69
C ARG A 260 18.34 -8.09 14.03
N LYS A 261 19.23 -8.15 15.02
CA LYS A 261 18.86 -8.61 16.36
C LYS A 261 17.77 -7.72 16.97
N LEU A 262 17.91 -6.40 16.83
CA LEU A 262 16.89 -5.46 17.28
C LEU A 262 15.56 -5.66 16.53
N PHE A 263 15.61 -5.91 15.22
CA PHE A 263 14.40 -6.21 14.43
C PHE A 263 13.72 -7.51 14.89
N GLU A 264 14.49 -8.58 15.13
CA GLU A 264 13.98 -9.84 15.66
C GLU A 264 13.32 -9.66 17.04
N ASP A 265 13.93 -8.85 17.92
CA ASP A 265 13.37 -8.49 19.22
C ASP A 265 12.04 -7.72 19.05
N LEU A 266 11.95 -6.78 18.10
CA LEU A 266 10.73 -6.04 17.78
C LEU A 266 9.62 -6.97 17.23
N ILE A 267 9.95 -7.85 16.29
CA ILE A 267 9.01 -8.83 15.72
C ILE A 267 8.48 -9.79 16.79
N SER A 268 9.34 -10.22 17.71
CA SER A 268 8.95 -11.12 18.81
C SER A 268 7.85 -10.55 19.71
N GLY A 269 7.77 -9.21 19.79
CA GLY A 269 6.80 -8.48 20.61
C GLY A 269 5.72 -7.76 19.82
N ALA A 270 5.63 -7.95 18.50
CA ALA A 270 4.62 -7.34 17.63
C ALA A 270 3.39 -8.25 17.49
N ASP A 271 2.20 -7.66 17.35
CA ASP A 271 0.98 -8.40 17.02
C ASP A 271 0.78 -8.47 15.50
N ILE A 272 1.15 -7.38 14.80
CA ILE A 272 0.97 -7.24 13.37
C ILE A 272 2.29 -6.80 12.72
N LEU A 273 2.69 -7.48 11.65
CA LEU A 273 3.69 -7.01 10.71
C LEU A 273 2.97 -6.51 9.45
N LEU A 274 3.22 -5.25 9.07
CA LEU A 274 2.77 -4.70 7.79
C LEU A 274 3.97 -4.58 6.86
N HIS A 275 3.90 -5.14 5.65
CA HIS A 275 4.94 -4.89 4.64
C HIS A 275 4.37 -4.78 3.22
N GLY A 276 5.05 -3.97 2.40
CA GLY A 276 4.64 -3.65 1.03
C GLY A 276 5.72 -3.93 0.00
N TYR A 277 6.64 -4.85 0.32
CA TYR A 277 7.76 -5.18 -0.55
C TYR A 277 7.33 -6.15 -1.65
N ARG A 278 8.21 -6.32 -2.65
CA ARG A 278 8.08 -7.44 -3.59
C ARG A 278 8.01 -8.76 -2.81
N PRO A 279 7.23 -9.76 -3.28
CA PRO A 279 6.97 -10.98 -2.52
C PRO A 279 8.21 -11.72 -1.98
N ASP A 280 9.36 -11.59 -2.65
CA ASP A 280 10.62 -12.25 -2.27
C ASP A 280 11.56 -11.40 -1.42
N ALA A 281 11.35 -10.09 -1.29
CA ALA A 281 12.34 -9.17 -0.73
C ALA A 281 12.63 -9.41 0.75
N LEU A 282 11.62 -9.75 1.56
CA LEU A 282 11.81 -10.00 2.99
C LEU A 282 12.44 -11.38 3.24
N SER A 283 12.09 -12.36 2.41
CA SER A 283 12.71 -13.69 2.38
C SER A 283 14.19 -13.65 1.97
N GLU A 284 14.58 -12.76 1.05
CA GLU A 284 15.99 -12.52 0.70
C GLU A 284 16.81 -11.98 1.88
N LEU A 285 16.17 -11.28 2.82
CA LEU A 285 16.77 -10.86 4.08
C LEU A 285 16.74 -11.96 5.16
N GLY A 286 16.24 -13.15 4.83
CA GLY A 286 16.16 -14.30 5.73
C GLY A 286 14.93 -14.30 6.63
N TYR A 287 13.90 -13.52 6.32
CA TYR A 287 12.65 -13.43 7.09
C TYR A 287 11.48 -13.94 6.25
N ASP A 288 11.55 -15.21 5.84
CA ASP A 288 10.41 -15.89 5.22
C ASP A 288 9.30 -16.18 6.24
N ALA A 289 8.13 -16.59 5.76
CA ALA A 289 6.97 -16.87 6.62
C ALA A 289 7.29 -17.89 7.73
N ARG A 290 8.13 -18.91 7.43
CA ARG A 290 8.56 -19.91 8.42
C ARG A 290 9.42 -19.29 9.51
N THR A 291 10.35 -18.41 9.15
CA THR A 291 11.27 -17.76 10.07
C THR A 291 10.54 -16.74 10.94
N LEU A 292 9.69 -15.90 10.35
CA LEU A 292 8.83 -14.97 11.08
C LEU A 292 7.94 -15.72 12.09
N ARG A 293 7.35 -16.85 11.68
CA ARG A 293 6.54 -17.69 12.57
C ARG A 293 7.35 -18.34 13.70
N ALA A 294 8.60 -18.71 13.44
CA ALA A 294 9.49 -19.25 14.46
C ALA A 294 9.87 -18.20 15.52
N ILE A 295 10.04 -16.93 15.10
CA ILE A 295 10.29 -15.81 16.01
C ILE A 295 9.02 -15.48 16.81
N ASN A 296 7.87 -15.42 16.13
CA ASN A 296 6.60 -15.07 16.74
C ASN A 296 5.46 -15.95 16.20
N PRO A 297 5.07 -17.01 16.94
CA PRO A 297 3.98 -17.90 16.57
C PRO A 297 2.60 -17.23 16.44
N ALA A 298 2.39 -16.05 17.03
CA ALA A 298 1.12 -15.32 17.05
C ALA A 298 1.05 -14.16 16.04
N LEU A 299 2.14 -13.88 15.32
CA LEU A 299 2.22 -12.75 14.40
C LEU A 299 1.14 -12.82 13.31
N ILE A 300 0.41 -11.73 13.12
CA ILE A 300 -0.41 -11.49 11.95
C ILE A 300 0.47 -10.80 10.91
N ASP A 301 0.74 -11.48 9.80
CA ASP A 301 1.54 -10.94 8.71
C ASP A 301 0.62 -10.42 7.61
N VAL A 302 0.67 -9.11 7.34
CA VAL A 302 -0.17 -8.45 6.34
C VAL A 302 0.73 -7.83 5.29
N THR A 303 0.56 -8.34 4.07
CA THR A 303 1.37 -7.91 2.94
C THR A 303 0.53 -7.46 1.76
N LEU A 304 1.04 -6.47 1.02
CA LEU A 304 0.49 -5.99 -0.23
C LEU A 304 1.58 -5.86 -1.28
N SER A 305 1.23 -6.07 -2.55
CA SER A 305 2.11 -5.88 -3.69
C SER A 305 1.35 -5.22 -4.84
N ALA A 306 2.06 -4.58 -5.77
CA ALA A 306 1.45 -3.84 -6.86
C ALA A 306 0.77 -4.73 -7.92
N TYR A 307 1.30 -5.93 -8.14
CA TYR A 307 0.88 -6.80 -9.25
C TYR A 307 0.30 -8.15 -8.79
N GLY A 308 0.04 -8.32 -7.49
CA GLY A 308 -0.45 -9.59 -6.95
C GLY A 308 0.66 -10.63 -6.76
N TRP A 309 0.25 -11.89 -6.62
CA TRP A 309 1.12 -13.01 -6.23
C TRP A 309 1.45 -13.95 -7.39
N THR A 310 0.72 -13.80 -8.50
CA THR A 310 0.79 -14.66 -9.68
C THR A 310 1.07 -13.85 -10.94
N GLY A 311 1.40 -14.55 -12.03
CA GLY A 311 1.63 -13.95 -13.34
C GLY A 311 3.04 -13.41 -13.55
N PRO A 312 3.36 -12.96 -14.78
CA PRO A 312 4.70 -12.53 -15.17
C PRO A 312 5.23 -11.31 -14.40
N TRP A 313 4.36 -10.52 -13.78
CA TRP A 313 4.73 -9.30 -13.06
C TRP A 313 4.76 -9.45 -11.53
N ALA A 314 4.50 -10.64 -10.98
CA ALA A 314 4.44 -10.88 -9.53
C ALA A 314 5.66 -10.38 -8.75
N LYS A 315 6.84 -10.38 -9.38
CA LYS A 315 8.12 -9.93 -8.80
C LYS A 315 8.56 -8.53 -9.27
N ARG A 316 7.73 -7.81 -10.03
CA ARG A 316 8.07 -6.46 -10.51
C ARG A 316 7.85 -5.41 -9.42
N ARG A 317 8.60 -4.31 -9.53
CA ARG A 317 8.32 -3.09 -8.76
C ARG A 317 7.13 -2.39 -9.42
N GLY A 318 6.19 -1.89 -8.62
CA GLY A 318 5.07 -1.10 -9.12
C GLY A 318 4.83 0.13 -8.27
N PHE A 319 4.39 1.18 -8.93
CA PHE A 319 3.98 2.47 -8.37
C PHE A 319 2.67 2.87 -9.08
N ASP A 320 1.89 3.75 -8.43
CA ASP A 320 0.74 4.43 -9.05
C ASP A 320 1.19 5.42 -10.15
#